data_AF-A0A2N5FDW2-F1
#
_entry.id   AF-A0A2N5FDW2-F1
#
_cell.length_a   1.000
_cell.length_b   1.000
_cell.length_c   1.000
_cell.angle_alpha   90.00
_cell.angle_beta   90.00
_cell.angle_gamma   90.00
#
_symmetry.space_group_name_H-M   'P 1'
#
loop_
_entity.id
_entity.type
_entity.pdbx_description
1 polymer ?
#
loop_
_entity_poly.entity_id
_entity_poly.type
_entity_poly.pdbx_seq_one_letter_code
_entity_poly.pdbx_strand_id
1 'polypeptide(L)' 'MMKNRSEPLELMIYRYLHPRMNLRSEEKNYYLKLEKGYEGEKKFDDWLIANAGRGTILSDLMFETSSSS' A
#
# COMPACT_ATOMS: atom_id res chain seq x y z
N MET A 1 -8.58 12.96 -9.91
CA MET A 1 -7.85 13.05 -8.63
C MET A 1 -7.69 11.63 -8.11
N MET A 2 -6.48 11.22 -7.73
CA MET A 2 -6.24 9.85 -7.25
C MET A 2 -6.79 9.67 -5.82
N LYS A 3 -7.33 8.50 -5.49
CA LYS A 3 -7.85 8.20 -4.15
C LYS A 3 -6.68 8.18 -3.16
N ASN A 4 -6.85 8.81 -1.99
CA ASN A 4 -5.83 8.75 -0.94
C ASN A 4 -5.64 7.29 -0.50
N ARG A 5 -4.38 6.85 -0.42
CA ARG A 5 -4.02 5.53 0.12
C ARG A 5 -4.39 5.49 1.60
N SER A 6 -5.29 4.58 1.96
CA SER A 6 -5.45 4.20 3.36
C SER A 6 -4.29 3.30 3.78
N GLU A 7 -3.77 3.53 4.98
CA GLU A 7 -2.78 2.62 5.55
C GLU A 7 -3.41 1.22 5.78
N PRO A 8 -2.71 0.13 5.44
CA PRO A 8 -3.21 -1.22 5.72
C PRO A 8 -3.39 -1.44 7.23
N LEU A 9 -4.50 -2.08 7.62
CA LEU A 9 -4.83 -2.35 9.03
C LEU A 9 -3.70 -3.11 9.74
N GLU A 10 -3.12 -4.09 9.08
CA GLU A 10 -2.01 -4.89 9.61
C GLU A 10 -0.78 -4.03 9.92
N LEU A 11 -0.43 -3.10 9.01
CA LEU A 11 0.68 -2.18 9.22
C LEU A 11 0.40 -1.25 10.42
N MET A 12 -0.82 -0.73 10.52
CA MET A 12 -1.24 0.07 11.68
C MET A 12 -1.06 -0.71 12.99
N ILE A 13 -1.53 -1.95 13.04
CA ILE A 13 -1.40 -2.82 14.22
C ILE A 13 0.08 -2.99 14.60
N TYR A 14 0.93 -3.34 13.64
CA TYR A 14 2.36 -3.50 13.91
C TYR A 14 3.02 -2.20 14.41
N ARG A 15 2.67 -1.04 13.86
CA ARG A 15 3.18 0.27 14.33
C ARG A 15 2.81 0.55 15.79
N TYR A 16 1.61 0.16 16.20
CA TYR A 16 1.18 0.30 17.60
C TYR A 16 1.80 -0.74 18.54
N LEU A 17 2.03 -1.95 18.06
CA LEU A 17 2.51 -3.06 18.90
C LEU A 17 4.04 -3.13 18.99
N HIS A 18 4.77 -2.86 17.91
CA HIS A 18 6.25 -2.93 17.89
C HIS A 18 6.88 -2.18 19.07
N PRO A 19 6.54 -0.91 19.36
CA PRO A 19 7.21 -0.18 20.44
C PRO A 19 6.93 -0.74 21.84
N ARG A 20 5.83 -1.49 21.98
CA ARG A 20 5.30 -2.00 23.25
C ARG A 20 5.63 -3.47 23.48
N MET A 21 6.07 -4.18 22.45
CA MET A 21 6.29 -5.63 22.48
C MET A 21 7.66 -5.97 21.89
N ASN A 22 8.33 -6.95 22.49
CA ASN A 22 9.55 -7.47 21.89
C ASN A 22 9.18 -8.47 20.79
N LEU A 23 8.94 -7.93 19.58
CA LEU A 23 8.68 -8.74 18.38
C LEU A 23 9.86 -9.69 18.12
N ARG A 24 9.54 -10.91 17.70
CA ARG A 24 10.52 -11.88 17.20
C ARG A 24 11.19 -11.32 15.94
N SER A 25 12.39 -11.79 15.63
CA SER A 25 13.15 -11.32 14.47
C SER A 25 12.38 -11.46 13.15
N GLU A 26 11.61 -12.52 13.01
CA GLU A 26 10.75 -12.76 11.84
C GLU A 26 9.63 -11.72 11.73
N GLU A 27 8.96 -11.40 12.85
CA GLU A 27 7.90 -10.40 12.92
C GLU A 27 8.45 -8.99 12.65
N LYS A 28 9.65 -8.66 13.15
CA LYS A 28 10.33 -7.41 12.83
C LYS A 28 10.65 -7.29 11.34
N ASN A 29 11.18 -8.36 10.75
CA ASN A 29 11.49 -8.39 9.32
C ASN A 29 10.22 -8.25 8.48
N TYR A 30 9.13 -8.88 8.89
CA TYR A 30 7.84 -8.77 8.23
C TYR A 30 7.25 -7.35 8.35
N TYR A 31 7.24 -6.77 9.55
CA TYR A 31 6.86 -5.38 9.78
C TYR A 31 7.66 -4.40 8.89
N LEU A 32 8.99 -4.56 8.82
CA LEU A 32 9.84 -3.72 7.98
C LEU A 32 9.52 -3.87 6.48
N LYS A 33 9.13 -5.06 6.03
CA LYS A 33 8.67 -5.26 4.64
C LYS A 33 7.35 -4.53 4.40
N LEU A 34 6.40 -4.59 5.34
CA LEU A 34 5.13 -3.86 5.24
C LEU A 34 5.34 -2.35 5.18
N GLU A 35 6.19 -1.79 6.05
CA GLU A 35 6.52 -0.36 6.01
C GLU A 35 7.14 0.07 4.67
N LYS A 36 8.14 -0.68 4.19
CA LYS A 36 8.80 -0.39 2.92
C LYS A 36 7.85 -0.51 1.73
N GLY A 37 6.96 -1.50 1.75
CA GLY A 37 5.92 -1.67 0.73
C GLY A 37 5.02 -0.45 0.68
N TYR A 38 4.46 -0.05 1.81
CA TYR A 38 3.58 1.12 1.89
C TYR A 38 4.29 2.44 1.51
N GLU A 39 5.55 2.61 1.89
CA GLU A 39 6.34 3.77 1.46
C GLU A 39 6.58 3.77 -0.06
N GLY A 40 6.90 2.61 -0.63
CA GLY A 40 7.06 2.43 -2.07
C GLY A 40 5.79 2.78 -2.85
N GLU A 41 4.64 2.34 -2.35
CA GLU A 41 3.34 2.67 -2.94
C GLU A 41 3.05 4.17 -2.93
N LYS A 42 3.32 4.88 -1.82
CA LYS A 42 3.16 6.33 -1.76
C LYS A 42 4.09 7.07 -2.74
N LYS A 43 5.35 6.63 -2.86
CA LYS A 43 6.29 7.20 -3.83
C LYS A 43 5.85 6.97 -5.27
N PHE A 44 5.32 5.78 -5.55
CA PHE A 44 4.80 5.43 -6.86
C PHE A 44 3.59 6.29 -7.23
N ASP A 45 2.69 6.49 -6.28
CA ASP A 45 1.54 7.38 -6.36
C ASP A 45 1.93 8.84 -6.66
N ASP A 46 2.90 9.39 -5.93
CA ASP A 46 3.44 10.72 -6.16
C ASP A 46 4.05 10.84 -7.57
N TRP A 47 4.81 9.83 -7.98
CA TRP A 47 5.39 9.77 -9.32
C TRP A 47 4.31 9.71 -10.40
N LEU A 48 3.26 8.93 -10.20
CA LEU A 48 2.11 8.84 -11.11
C LEU A 48 1.40 10.18 -11.24
N ILE A 49 1.11 10.87 -10.12
CA ILE A 49 0.49 12.19 -10.13
C ILE A 49 1.36 13.20 -10.90
N ALA A 50 2.67 13.18 -10.67
CA ALA A 50 3.61 14.07 -11.34
C ALA A 50 3.69 13.83 -12.86
N ASN A 51 3.46 12.59 -13.32
CA ASN A 51 3.65 12.19 -14.72
C ASN A 51 2.35 11.92 -15.50
N ALA A 52 1.18 11.93 -14.86
CA ALA A 52 -0.11 11.60 -15.49
C ALA A 52 -0.58 12.61 -16.55
N GLY A 53 0.00 13.82 -16.59
CA GLY A 53 -0.39 14.85 -17.56
C GLY A 53 -1.87 15.21 -17.46
N ARG A 54 -2.62 15.07 -18.56
CA ARG A 54 -4.10 15.23 -18.58
C ARG A 54 -4.86 13.90 -18.43
N GLY A 55 -4.15 12.79 -18.32
CA GLY A 55 -4.75 11.47 -18.16
C GLY A 55 -5.36 11.29 -16.76
N THR A 56 -6.36 10.41 -16.65
CA THR A 56 -6.92 10.02 -15.34
C THR A 56 -6.23 8.75 -14.86
N ILE A 57 -5.71 8.77 -13.63
CA ILE A 57 -5.15 7.59 -12.97
C ILE A 57 -6.31 6.73 -12.47
N LEU A 58 -6.41 5.51 -13.00
CA LEU A 58 -7.41 4.53 -12.60
C LEU A 58 -6.76 3.51 -11.67
N SER A 59 -6.92 3.70 -10.37
CA SER A 59 -6.20 2.97 -9.33
C SER A 59 -6.86 1.66 -8.89
N ASP A 60 -8.09 1.40 -9.32
CA ASP A 60 -8.83 0.20 -8.93
C ASP A 60 -9.57 -0.35 -10.15
N LEU A 61 -9.00 -1.40 -10.74
CA LEU A 61 -9.59 -2.13 -11.85
C LEU A 61 -10.10 -3.45 -11.28
N MET A 62 -11.30 -3.43 -10.71
CA MET A 62 -12.08 -4.64 -10.50
C MET A 62 -12.52 -5.18 -11.86
N PHE A 63 -11.62 -5.86 -12.56
CA PHE A 63 -11.98 -6.58 -13.77
C PHE A 63 -12.80 -7.81 -13.38
N GLU A 64 -14.11 -7.75 -13.55
CA GLU A 64 -14.93 -8.95 -13.63
C GLU A 64 -14.73 -9.57 -15.01
N THR A 65 -14.13 -10.76 -15.07
CA THR A 65 -14.04 -11.52 -16.31
C THR A 65 -15.40 -12.18 -16.55
N SER A 66 -16.24 -11.62 -17.42
CA SER A 66 -17.37 -12.37 -17.95
C SER A 66 -16.83 -13.43 -18.90
N SER A 67 -16.70 -14.67 -18.44
CA SER A 67 -16.51 -15.81 -19.33
C SER A 67 -17.79 -16.00 -20.15
N SER A 68 -17.89 -15.31 -21.29
CA SER A 68 -18.92 -15.60 -22.29
C SER A 68 -18.70 -17.03 -22.79
N SER A 69 -19.64 -17.91 -22.41
CA SER A 69 -19.73 -19.29 -22.90
C SER A 69 -20.22 -19.34 -24.34
#